data_AF-T0Z9V2-F1
#
_entry.id   AF-T0Z9V2-F1
#
_cell.length_a   1.000
_cell.length_b   1.000
_cell.length_c   1.000
_cell.angle_alpha   90.00
_cell.angle_beta   90.00
_cell.angle_gamma   90.00
#
_symmetry.space_group_name_H-M   'P 1'
#
loop_
_entity.id
_entity.type
_entity.pdbx_description
1 polymer ?
#
loop_
_entity_poly.entity_id
_entity_poly.type
_entity_poly.pdbx_seq_one_letter_code
_entity_poly.pdbx_strand_id
1 'polypeptide(L)' 'MKRLNESALQIGDIVLTTSTAKVSKSIRRFTRSDVSHAMVYVETCSVIDATGEGVHARNTQRLFWDDQCAVHV' A
#
# COMPACT_ATOMS: atom_id res chain seq x y z
N MET A 1 0.25 -8.29 12.73
CA MET A 1 0.82 -7.76 11.48
C MET A 1 0.09 -8.39 10.30
N LYS A 2 -0.43 -7.55 9.39
CA LYS A 2 -1.12 -7.94 8.16
C LYS A 2 -0.15 -8.08 6.98
N ARG A 3 -0.51 -8.92 6.01
CA ARG A 3 0.16 -9.11 4.72
C ARG A 3 -0.88 -9.27 3.61
N LEU A 4 -0.48 -9.05 2.35
CA LEU A 4 -1.34 -9.32 1.21
C LEU A 4 -1.54 -10.82 1.00
N ASN A 5 -2.69 -11.17 0.44
CA ASN A 5 -2.95 -12.51 -0.06
C ASN A 5 -2.61 -12.56 -1.55
N GLU A 6 -1.36 -12.89 -1.87
CA GLU A 6 -0.86 -12.91 -3.25
C GLU A 6 -1.69 -13.81 -4.18
N SER A 7 -2.31 -14.87 -3.65
CA SER A 7 -3.16 -15.77 -4.42
C SER A 7 -4.49 -15.15 -4.87
N ALA A 8 -4.86 -14.00 -4.31
CA ALA A 8 -6.06 -13.26 -4.69
C ALA A 8 -5.77 -12.05 -5.59
N LEU A 9 -4.50 -11.68 -5.80
CA LEU A 9 -4.10 -10.50 -6.57
C LEU A 9 -4.07 -10.77 -8.07
N GLN A 10 -4.48 -9.77 -8.84
CA GLN A 10 -4.41 -9.73 -10.30
C GLN A 10 -3.55 -8.56 -10.77
N ILE A 11 -2.85 -8.74 -11.89
CA ILE A 11 -2.09 -7.65 -12.52
C ILE A 11 -3.05 -6.50 -12.85
N GLY A 12 -2.71 -5.30 -12.37
CA GLY A 12 -3.53 -4.10 -12.48
C GLY A 12 -4.28 -3.72 -11.20
N ASP A 13 -4.35 -4.60 -10.20
CA ASP A 13 -4.98 -4.29 -8.92
C ASP A 13 -4.31 -3.10 -8.24
N ILE A 14 -5.14 -2.25 -7.62
CA ILE A 14 -4.67 -1.08 -6.87
C ILE A 14 -4.69 -1.40 -5.39
N VAL A 15 -3.51 -1.59 -4.82
CA VAL A 15 -3.34 -1.82 -3.39
C VAL A 15 -3.36 -0.47 -2.66
N LEU A 16 -4.40 -0.23 -1.88
CA LEU A 16 -4.60 0.98 -1.09
C LEU A 16 -4.23 0.74 0.37
N THR A 17 -3.39 1.60 0.94
CA THR A 17 -2.86 1.38 2.29
C THR A 17 -2.75 2.66 3.11
N THR A 18 -2.57 2.46 4.42
CA THR A 18 -2.19 3.51 5.36
C THR A 18 -1.00 3.09 6.23
N SER A 19 -0.35 4.08 6.84
CA SER A 19 0.69 3.86 7.85
C SER A 19 0.46 4.73 9.09
N THR A 20 1.29 4.49 10.11
CA THR A 20 1.32 5.28 11.35
C THR A 20 2.18 6.55 11.24
N ALA A 21 2.86 6.74 10.10
CA ALA A 21 3.70 7.90 9.84
C ALA A 21 2.91 9.22 9.84
N LYS A 22 3.55 10.32 10.24
CA LYS A 22 2.91 11.64 10.32
C LYS A 22 2.32 12.09 8.99
N VAL A 23 3.03 11.86 7.87
CA VAL A 23 2.54 12.19 6.53
C VAL A 23 1.25 11.45 6.19
N SER A 24 1.17 10.14 6.50
CA SER A 24 -0.02 9.33 6.29
C SER A 24 -1.21 9.86 7.09
N LYS A 25 -0.99 10.18 8.38
CA LYS A 25 -2.03 10.79 9.23
C LYS A 25 -2.55 12.11 8.67
N SER A 26 -1.66 12.97 8.17
CA SER A 26 -2.04 14.24 7.55
C SER A 26 -2.87 14.03 6.30
N ILE A 27 -2.43 13.15 5.37
CA ILE A 27 -3.17 12.85 4.13
C ILE A 27 -4.59 12.41 4.46
N ARG A 28 -4.74 11.38 5.31
CA ARG A 28 -6.05 10.86 5.73
C ARG A 28 -6.97 11.92 6.34
N ARG A 29 -6.40 12.82 7.14
CA ARG A 29 -7.17 13.91 7.77
C ARG A 29 -7.72 14.89 6.74
N PHE A 30 -6.92 15.27 5.74
CA PHE A 30 -7.34 16.22 4.70
C PHE A 30 -8.24 15.59 3.64
N THR A 31 -7.99 14.32 3.27
CA THR A 31 -8.79 13.59 2.28
C THR A 31 -10.07 12.99 2.87
N ARG A 32 -10.21 12.96 4.21
CA ARG A 32 -11.31 12.29 4.93
C ARG A 32 -11.45 10.81 4.54
N SER A 33 -10.31 10.15 4.29
CA SER A 33 -10.21 8.74 3.93
C SER A 33 -9.33 7.99 4.92
N ASP A 34 -9.52 6.68 5.04
CA ASP A 34 -8.62 5.78 5.76
C ASP A 34 -7.36 5.41 4.95
N VAL A 35 -7.26 5.84 3.70
CA VAL A 35 -6.15 5.59 2.76
C VAL A 35 -5.20 6.79 2.69
N SER A 36 -3.90 6.51 2.60
CA SER A 36 -2.88 7.55 2.35
C SER A 36 -1.87 7.21 1.27
N HIS A 37 -1.84 5.96 0.80
CA HIS A 37 -0.87 5.49 -0.18
C HIS A 37 -1.52 4.49 -1.12
N ALA A 38 -1.09 4.48 -2.38
CA ALA A 38 -1.59 3.59 -3.41
C ALA A 38 -0.41 2.99 -4.17
N MET A 39 -0.54 1.73 -4.55
CA MET A 39 0.46 0.98 -5.31
C MET A 39 -0.27 0.17 -6.38
N VAL A 40 0.35 -0.06 -7.53
CA VAL A 40 -0.21 -0.92 -8.58
C VAL A 40 0.50 -2.27 -8.58
N TYR A 41 -0.24 -3.37 -8.53
CA TYR A 41 0.30 -4.71 -8.65
C TYR A 41 0.59 -5.01 -10.13
N VAL A 42 1.85 -5.25 -10.48
CA VAL A 42 2.29 -5.30 -11.89
C VAL A 42 2.71 -6.69 -12.36
N GLU A 43 3.08 -7.55 -11.43
CA GLU A 43 3.62 -8.89 -11.70
C GLU A 43 3.55 -9.70 -10.40
N THR A 44 3.82 -11.01 -10.48
CA THR A 44 3.90 -11.91 -9.31
C THR A 44 4.73 -11.30 -8.16
N CYS A 45 4.06 -11.09 -7.03
CA CYS A 45 4.63 -10.51 -5.81
C CYS A 45 5.32 -9.15 -6.01
N SER A 46 4.88 -8.34 -6.97
CA SER A 46 5.53 -7.09 -7.36
C SER A 46 4.54 -5.94 -7.49
N VAL A 47 4.82 -4.84 -6.79
CA VAL A 47 4.09 -3.58 -6.94
C VAL A 47 5.01 -2.45 -7.41
N ILE A 48 4.45 -1.48 -8.11
CA ILE A 48 5.09 -0.18 -8.37
C ILE A 48 4.40 0.89 -7.51
N ASP A 49 5.20 1.72 -6.85
CA ASP A 49 4.71 2.85 -6.07
C ASP A 49 5.58 4.10 -6.24
N ALA A 50 4.99 5.26 -5.91
CA ALA A 50 5.68 6.54 -5.92
C ALA A 50 5.81 7.06 -4.49
N THR A 51 7.04 7.35 -4.07
CA THR A 51 7.34 7.90 -2.74
C THR A 51 8.10 9.21 -2.86
N GLY A 52 8.47 9.82 -1.73
CA GLY A 52 9.36 10.99 -1.72
C GLY A 52 10.73 10.72 -2.37
N GLU A 53 11.13 9.45 -2.46
CA GLU A 53 12.41 9.01 -3.05
C GLU A 53 12.28 8.63 -4.54
N GLY A 54 11.11 8.84 -5.15
CA GLY A 54 10.82 8.50 -6.54
C GLY A 54 9.95 7.25 -6.73
N VAL A 55 9.97 6.70 -7.95
CA VAL A 55 9.12 5.57 -8.39
C VAL A 55 9.89 4.27 -8.34
N HIS A 56 9.46 3.32 -7.51
CA HIS A 56 10.21 2.11 -7.21
C HIS A 56 9.34 0.85 -7.40
N ALA A 57 9.98 -0.28 -7.67
CA ALA A 57 9.35 -1.60 -7.59
C ALA A 57 9.62 -2.22 -6.21
N ARG A 58 8.61 -2.87 -5.62
CA ARG A 58 8.73 -3.52 -4.29
C ARG A 58 8.16 -4.93 -4.32
N ASN A 59 8.82 -5.83 -3.59
CA ASN A 59 8.34 -7.19 -3.36
C ASN A 59 7.26 -7.17 -2.26
N THR A 60 6.04 -7.60 -2.60
CA THR A 60 4.87 -7.59 -1.70
C THR A 60 5.02 -8.50 -0.50
N GLN A 61 5.79 -9.58 -0.60
CA GLN A 61 6.05 -10.51 0.50
C GLN A 61 6.90 -9.88 1.63
N ARG A 62 7.52 -8.73 1.37
CA ARG A 62 8.28 -7.93 2.34
C ARG A 62 7.48 -6.75 2.89
N LEU A 63 6.24 -6.56 2.43
CA LEU A 63 5.35 -5.50 2.91
C LEU A 63 4.50 -6.03 4.06
N PHE A 64 4.63 -5.36 5.20
CA PHE A 64 3.88 -5.67 6.41
C PHE A 64 3.21 -4.41 6.92
N TRP A 65 1.97 -4.55 7.38
CA TRP A 65 1.22 -3.45 7.97
C TRP A 65 0.84 -3.80 9.40
N ASP A 66 0.84 -2.80 10.27
CA ASP A 66 0.29 -2.95 11.63
C ASP A 66 -1.20 -3.31 11.56
N ASP A 67 -1.72 -4.00 12.57
CA ASP A 67 -3.10 -4.48 12.54
C ASP A 67 -4.14 -3.35 12.52
N GLN A 68 -3.76 -2.17 13.01
CA GLN A 68 -4.55 -0.94 12.95
C GLN A 68 -4.54 -0.26 11.57
N CYS A 69 -3.63 -0.63 10.66
CA CYS A 69 -3.57 -0.06 9.33
C CYS A 69 -4.57 -0.73 8.39
N ALA A 70 -5.30 0.09 7.64
CA ALA A 70 -6.12 -0.33 6.52
C ALA A 70 -5.24 -0.80 5.33
N VAL A 71 -5.69 -1.87 4.70
CA VAL A 71 -5.15 -2.45 3.47
C VAL A 71 -6.34 -2.92 2.66
N HIS A 72 -6.52 -2.36 1.47
CA HIS A 72 -7.57 -2.71 0.52
C HIS A 72 -6.94 -3.05 -0.83
N VAL A 73 -7.63 -3.89 -1.59
CA VAL A 73 -7.31 -4.27 -2.97
C VAL A 73 -8.61 -4.21 -3.77
#